data_AF-A0A1I4FQR0-F1
#
_entry.id   AF-A0A1I4FQR0-F1
#
_cell.length_a   1.000
_cell.length_b   1.000
_cell.length_c   1.000
_cell.angle_alpha   90.00
_cell.angle_beta   90.00
_cell.angle_gamma   90.00
#
_symmetry.space_group_name_H-M   'P 1'
#
loop_
_entity.id
_entity.type
_entity.pdbx_description
1 polymer ?
#
loop_
_entity_poly.entity_id
_entity_poly.type
_entity_poly.pdbx_seq_one_letter_code
_entity_poly.pdbx_strand_id
1 'polypeptide(L)' 'MGTEKKLVVSREFRLQIESYGLTTAEIRYRLPDYPRLLQLYVWQEYDLAPEFPTLKVS' A
#
# COMPACT_ATOMS: atom_id res chain seq x y z
N MET A 1 39.13 4.70 4.05
CA MET A 1 38.24 4.61 5.23
C MET A 1 36.88 4.19 4.72
N GLY A 2 36.62 2.87 4.68
CA GLY A 2 35.42 2.32 4.06
C GLY A 2 34.22 2.50 4.97
N THR A 3 33.19 3.18 4.49
CA THR A 3 31.91 3.27 5.20
C THR A 3 31.25 1.90 5.17
N GLU A 4 31.22 1.19 6.30
CA GLU A 4 30.40 0.00 6.45
C GLU A 4 28.94 0.37 6.17
N LYS A 5 28.35 -0.28 5.16
CA LYS A 5 26.92 -0.20 4.91
C LYS A 5 26.24 -0.97 6.03
N LYS A 6 25.71 -0.25 7.02
CA LYS A 6 24.88 -0.84 8.08
C LYS A 6 23.69 -1.52 7.39
N LEU A 7 23.66 -2.85 7.44
CA LEU A 7 22.55 -3.65 6.93
C LEU A 7 21.36 -3.42 7.87
N VAL A 8 20.55 -2.41 7.54
CA VAL A 8 19.29 -2.15 8.24
C VAL A 8 18.20 -2.91 7.51
N VAL A 9 17.52 -3.79 8.23
CA VAL A 9 16.36 -4.53 7.74
C VAL A 9 15.27 -3.54 7.33
N SER A 10 14.65 -3.74 6.16
CA SER A 10 13.60 -2.85 5.66
C SER A 10 12.37 -2.87 6.57
N ARG A 11 11.54 -1.82 6.51
CA ARG A 11 10.31 -1.74 7.31
C ARG A 11 9.32 -2.83 6.89
N GLU A 12 9.20 -3.04 5.59
CA GLU A 12 8.34 -4.03 4.93
C GLU A 12 8.65 -5.43 5.41
N PHE A 13 9.94 -5.77 5.47
CA PHE A 13 10.40 -7.07 5.94
C PHE A 13 10.07 -7.28 7.42
N ARG A 14 10.21 -6.24 8.26
CA ARG A 14 9.81 -6.33 9.68
C ARG A 14 8.32 -6.57 9.84
N LEU A 15 7.48 -5.85 9.09
CA LEU A 15 6.02 -6.02 9.14
C LEU A 15 5.59 -7.43 8.70
N GLN A 16 6.22 -8.00 7.66
CA GLN A 16 5.93 -9.37 7.24
C GLN A 16 6.24 -10.40 8.34
N ILE A 17 7.33 -10.22 9.08
CA ILE A 17 7.67 -11.08 10.23
C ILE A 17 6.70 -10.88 11.40
N GLU A 18 6.17 -9.67 11.56
CA GLU A 18 5.13 -9.33 12.55
C GLU A 18 3.71 -9.78 12.13
N SER A 19 3.60 -10.65 11.12
CA SER A 19 2.34 -11.22 10.60
C SER A 19 1.43 -10.24 9.84
N TYR A 20 1.95 -9.07 9.44
CA TYR A 20 1.19 -8.17 8.57
C TYR A 20 1.03 -8.75 7.16
N GLY A 21 -0.18 -8.62 6.62
CA GLY A 21 -0.47 -8.84 5.21
C GLY A 21 -0.24 -7.55 4.41
N LEU A 22 0.06 -7.69 3.11
CA LEU A 22 0.01 -6.57 2.17
C LEU A 22 -1.36 -6.58 1.49
N THR A 23 -2.26 -5.73 1.96
CA THR A 23 -3.57 -5.54 1.34
C THR A 23 -3.42 -4.66 0.11
N THR A 24 -4.06 -5.09 -0.98
CA THR A 24 -4.04 -4.39 -2.28
C THR A 24 -5.47 -4.22 -2.77
N ALA A 25 -5.82 -3.02 -3.20
CA ALA A 25 -7.11 -2.73 -3.84
C ALA A 25 -6.92 -1.95 -5.14
N GLU A 26 -7.74 -2.27 -6.14
CA GLU A 26 -7.85 -1.49 -7.37
C GLU A 26 -9.05 -0.55 -7.29
N ILE A 27 -8.81 0.75 -7.44
CA ILE A 27 -9.85 1.77 -7.45
C ILE A 27 -10.08 2.18 -8.89
N ARG A 28 -11.28 1.87 -9.39
CA ARG A 28 -11.76 2.29 -10.71
C ARG A 28 -12.50 3.60 -10.59
N TYR A 29 -11.94 4.66 -11.13
CA TYR A 29 -12.56 5.99 -11.09
C TYR A 29 -12.96 6.45 -12.49
N ARG A 30 -14.21 6.91 -12.61
CA ARG A 30 -14.71 7.61 -13.81
C ARG A 30 -14.89 9.07 -13.46
N LEU A 31 -14.17 9.93 -14.16
CA LEU A 31 -14.34 11.38 -14.03
C LEU A 31 -15.73 11.77 -14.54
N PRO A 32 -16.54 12.50 -13.74
CA PRO A 32 -17.86 12.95 -14.16
C PRO A 32 -17.83 13.77 -15.46
N ASP A 33 -16.84 14.65 -15.61
CA ASP A 33 -16.70 15.55 -16.76
C ASP A 33 -16.10 14.86 -18.00
N TYR A 34 -15.46 13.71 -17.83
CA TYR A 34 -14.79 12.97 -18.92
C TYR A 34 -15.10 11.46 -18.84
N PRO A 35 -16.35 11.05 -19.11
CA PRO A 35 -16.83 9.69 -18.86
C PRO A 35 -16.18 8.59 -19.71
N ARG A 36 -15.50 8.99 -20.81
CA ARG A 36 -14.72 8.08 -21.67
C ARG A 36 -13.34 7.74 -21.07
N LEU A 37 -12.86 8.52 -20.11
CA LEU A 37 -11.62 8.28 -19.41
C LEU A 37 -11.89 7.39 -18.18
N LEU A 38 -11.29 6.19 -18.18
CA LEU A 38 -11.26 5.33 -17.00
C LEU A 38 -9.88 5.44 -16.37
N GLN A 39 -9.83 5.84 -15.11
CA GLN A 39 -8.60 5.86 -14.34
C GLN A 39 -8.56 4.68 -13.37
N LEU A 40 -7.40 4.04 -13.29
CA LEU A 40 -7.10 2.93 -12.40
C LEU A 40 -6.06 3.40 -11.39
N TYR A 41 -6.38 3.30 -10.11
CA TYR A 41 -5.44 3.54 -9.02
C TYR A 41 -5.21 2.25 -8.26
N VAL A 42 -3.97 2.01 -7.85
CA VAL A 42 -3.59 0.89 -6.99
C VAL A 42 -3.34 1.46 -5.60
N TRP A 43 -4.07 0.97 -4.62
CA TRP A 43 -3.87 1.28 -3.21
C TRP A 43 -3.30 0.06 -2.50
N GLN A 44 -2.27 0.27 -1.68
CA GLN A 44 -1.59 -0.79 -0.94
C GLN A 44 -1.26 -0.35 0.48
N GLU A 45 -1.57 -1.19 1.44
CA GLU A 45 -1.28 -0.95 2.85
C GLU A 45 -0.92 -2.26 3.57
N TYR A 46 -0.02 -2.16 4.56
CA TYR A 46 0.25 -3.27 5.47
C TYR A 46 -0.78 -3.27 6.60
N ASP A 47 -1.55 -4.34 6.72
CA ASP A 47 -2.58 -4.49 7.76
C ASP A 47 -2.52 -5.86 8.45
N LEU A 48 -3.26 -5.99 9.55
CA LEU A 48 -3.47 -7.24 10.24
C LEU A 48 -4.93 -7.65 10.06
N ALA A 49 -5.18 -8.82 9.48
CA ALA A 49 -6.54 -9.37 9.41
C ALA A 49 -7.10 -9.57 10.84
N PRO A 50 -8.38 -9.26 11.11
CA PRO A 50 -9.46 -8.89 10.19
C PRO A 50 -9.68 -7.36 10.02
N GLU A 51 -8.79 -6.52 10.55
CA GLU A 51 -8.92 -5.06 10.49
C GLU A 51 -8.44 -4.53 9.13
N PHE A 52 -9.28 -4.68 8.11
CA PHE A 52 -9.01 -4.10 6.79
C PHE A 52 -9.20 -2.58 6.82
N PRO A 53 -8.28 -1.79 6.25
CA PRO A 53 -8.44 -0.35 6.21
C PRO A 53 -9.62 0.02 5.31
N THR A 54 -10.52 0.85 5.83
CA THR A 54 -11.59 1.46 5.03
C THR A 54 -11.02 2.67 4.30
N LEU A 55 -11.39 2.84 3.02
CA LEU A 55 -11.10 4.07 2.26
C LEU A 55 -11.73 5.26 2.99
N LYS A 56 -10.90 6.04 3.69
CA LYS A 56 -11.32 7.29 4.33
C LYS A 56 -11.28 8.39 3.28
N VAL A 57 -12.44 8.92 2.94
CA VAL A 57 -12.54 10.16 2.17
C VAL A 57 -12.16 11.29 3.14
N SER A 58 -11.00 11.90 2.91
CA SER A 58 -10.52 13.08 3.64
C SER A 58 -11.33 14.33 3.29
#